data_AF-A0A8W8I518-F1
#
_entry.id   AF-A0A8W8I518-F1
#
_cell.length_a   1.000
_cell.length_b   1.000
_cell.length_c   1.000
_cell.angle_alpha   90.00
_cell.angle_beta   90.00
_cell.angle_gamma   90.00
#
_symmetry.space_group_name_H-M   'P 1'
#
loop_
_entity.id
_entity.type
_entity.pdbx_description
1 polymer ?
#
loop_
_entity_poly.entity_id
_entity_poly.type
_entity_poly.pdbx_seq_one_letter_code
_entity_poly.pdbx_strand_id
1 'polypeptide(L)'
;MWTLVVITMVVLGVDAKGIKLHLSDEMKSMLEKSDWHHQDTALSIHGPMTLDIQSSFKLKKGQVFLKSRVHSRYKDCADIKKHRPSSRDGVYTIYPAPGTNKTVFCDMTTDGGGWTVIQRRIDGKTNFFRNWKDYKKGFGHAEHEYWLGNDAIHELTKDKKQTLRIDLVKFSKEKAHAIYSSFFVGNEASKYRLTLGSFNGTKGLGDSLGTSSNTMYFSTTDNDNDKDKRNCRGLQNCRMV
;
A
#
# COMPACT_ATOMS: atom_id res chain seq x y z
N MET A 1 23.69 8.44 -8.78
CA MET A 1 22.81 7.33 -8.36
C MET A 1 21.59 7.99 -7.73
N TRP A 2 20.41 7.71 -8.25
CA TRP A 2 19.18 8.40 -7.87
C TRP A 2 18.31 7.50 -7.00
N THR A 3 17.64 8.10 -6.02
CA THR A 3 16.67 7.41 -5.20
C THR A 3 15.28 7.67 -5.79
N LEU A 4 14.62 6.61 -6.28
CA LEU A 4 13.31 6.63 -6.95
C LEU A 4 12.18 6.58 -5.90
N VAL A 5 11.15 7.41 -6.05
CA VAL A 5 9.89 7.31 -5.32
C VAL A 5 8.76 7.47 -6.32
N VAL A 6 7.84 6.50 -6.40
CA VAL A 6 6.80 6.44 -7.45
C VAL A 6 5.40 6.52 -6.83
N ILE A 7 4.49 7.34 -7.39
CA ILE A 7 3.22 7.71 -6.75
C ILE A 7 2.00 7.79 -7.72
N THR A 8 0.81 7.32 -7.32
CA THR A 8 -0.45 7.26 -8.14
C THR A 8 -1.76 7.73 -7.46
N MET A 9 -2.85 8.08 -8.22
CA MET A 9 -4.16 8.64 -7.77
C MET A 9 -5.43 8.05 -8.46
N VAL A 10 -6.39 7.42 -7.75
CA VAL A 10 -7.66 6.83 -8.29
C VAL A 10 -8.93 7.46 -7.69
N VAL A 11 -10.08 7.28 -8.34
CA VAL A 11 -11.43 7.67 -7.89
C VAL A 11 -12.31 6.42 -7.64
N LEU A 12 -13.27 6.54 -6.72
CA LEU A 12 -14.16 5.58 -5.99
C LEU A 12 -14.94 4.43 -6.70
N GLY A 13 -15.25 3.37 -5.90
CA GLY A 13 -16.31 2.33 -6.01
C GLY A 13 -16.13 1.11 -5.05
N VAL A 14 -17.18 0.57 -4.39
CA VAL A 14 -17.17 -0.26 -3.12
C VAL A 14 -17.76 -1.69 -3.27
N ASP A 15 -17.30 -2.72 -2.49
CA ASP A 15 -18.13 -3.76 -1.81
C ASP A 15 -17.35 -4.60 -0.73
N ALA A 16 -18.06 -5.25 0.21
CA ALA A 16 -17.66 -5.69 1.56
C ALA A 16 -17.50 -7.22 1.80
N LYS A 17 -16.77 -7.60 2.88
CA LYS A 17 -17.03 -8.75 3.80
C LYS A 17 -15.91 -8.97 4.86
N GLY A 18 -16.32 -9.26 6.11
CA GLY A 18 -15.56 -9.94 7.21
C GLY A 18 -14.76 -9.05 8.20
N ILE A 19 -15.09 -9.08 9.50
CA ILE A 19 -14.52 -8.22 10.58
C ILE A 19 -13.72 -9.06 11.59
N LYS A 20 -12.50 -8.59 11.92
CA LYS A 20 -11.75 -8.91 13.14
C LYS A 20 -11.61 -7.60 13.94
N LEU A 21 -12.02 -7.59 15.20
CA LEU A 21 -12.17 -6.34 15.98
C LEU A 21 -10.84 -5.89 16.60
N HIS A 22 -10.33 -4.75 16.14
CA HIS A 22 -9.35 -3.92 16.86
C HIS A 22 -10.09 -2.67 17.39
N LEU A 23 -10.08 -2.47 18.71
CA LEU A 23 -10.76 -1.35 19.39
C LEU A 23 -9.81 -0.14 19.47
N SER A 24 -10.29 1.06 19.15
CA SER A 24 -9.53 2.32 19.34
C SER A 24 -9.50 2.74 20.81
N ASP A 25 -8.59 3.64 21.18
CA ASP A 25 -8.48 4.13 22.56
C ASP A 25 -9.72 4.92 23.02
N GLU A 26 -10.42 5.57 22.09
CA GLU A 26 -11.74 6.18 22.34
C GLU A 26 -12.78 5.13 22.73
N MET A 27 -12.79 3.98 22.04
CA MET A 27 -13.70 2.87 22.35
C MET A 27 -13.35 2.23 23.69
N LYS A 28 -12.06 2.11 24.03
CA LYS A 28 -11.62 1.67 25.37
C LYS A 28 -12.14 2.63 26.45
N SER A 29 -11.97 3.95 26.24
CA SER A 29 -12.45 4.96 27.19
C SER A 29 -13.97 4.95 27.36
N MET A 30 -14.73 4.66 26.30
CA MET A 30 -16.17 4.49 26.39
C MET A 30 -16.58 3.23 27.15
N LEU A 31 -15.91 2.10 26.90
CA LEU A 31 -16.17 0.84 27.61
C LEU A 31 -15.84 0.94 29.09
N GLU A 32 -14.76 1.65 29.45
CA GLU A 32 -14.37 1.95 30.83
C GLU A 32 -15.42 2.78 31.58
N LYS A 33 -16.11 3.70 30.90
CA LYS A 33 -17.15 4.57 31.49
C LYS A 33 -18.54 3.94 31.50
N SER A 34 -18.69 2.73 30.95
CA SER A 34 -19.99 2.06 30.84
C SER A 34 -20.36 1.33 32.14
N ASP A 35 -21.66 1.30 32.47
CA ASP A 35 -22.15 0.67 33.70
C ASP A 35 -22.37 -0.85 33.48
N TRP A 36 -21.36 -1.63 33.86
CA TRP A 36 -21.35 -3.09 33.75
C TRP A 36 -21.92 -3.75 35.01
N HIS A 37 -22.76 -4.75 34.81
CA HIS A 37 -23.23 -5.70 35.81
C HIS A 37 -22.48 -7.01 35.63
N HIS A 38 -21.70 -7.38 36.63
CA HIS A 38 -21.15 -8.73 36.72
C HIS A 38 -22.28 -9.76 36.74
N GLN A 39 -22.18 -10.80 35.92
CA GLN A 39 -23.15 -11.90 35.88
C GLN A 39 -22.64 -13.04 36.75
N ASP A 40 -21.50 -13.59 36.40
CA ASP A 40 -20.91 -14.76 37.04
C ASP A 40 -19.40 -14.78 36.84
N THR A 41 -18.68 -15.38 37.79
CA THR A 41 -17.25 -15.68 37.66
C THR A 41 -17.07 -17.17 37.88
N ALA A 42 -16.54 -17.86 36.88
CA ALA A 42 -16.10 -19.24 36.97
C ALA A 42 -14.61 -19.29 37.32
N LEU A 43 -14.26 -20.21 38.22
CA LEU A 43 -12.90 -20.46 38.67
C LEU A 43 -12.58 -21.92 38.37
N SER A 44 -11.46 -22.17 37.69
CA SER A 44 -10.95 -23.51 37.47
C SER A 44 -9.47 -23.60 37.81
N ILE A 45 -9.08 -24.68 38.48
CA ILE A 45 -7.70 -24.92 38.90
C ILE A 45 -7.20 -26.13 38.12
N HIS A 46 -6.15 -25.90 37.34
CA HIS A 46 -5.44 -26.93 36.61
C HIS A 46 -4.05 -27.15 37.27
N GLY A 47 -3.56 -28.39 37.32
CA GLY A 47 -2.22 -28.65 37.85
C GLY A 47 -1.14 -28.03 36.95
N PRO A 48 0.09 -27.73 37.41
CA PRO A 48 0.67 -27.80 38.76
C PRO A 48 0.53 -26.52 39.59
N MET A 49 -0.33 -25.57 39.17
CA MET A 49 -0.85 -24.38 39.88
C MET A 49 -1.25 -23.35 38.81
N THR A 50 -2.29 -23.63 38.05
CA THR A 50 -2.86 -22.66 37.09
C THR A 50 -4.28 -22.35 37.51
N LEU A 51 -4.53 -21.09 37.85
CA LEU A 51 -5.86 -20.58 38.19
C LEU A 51 -6.42 -19.83 36.99
N ASP A 52 -7.46 -20.38 36.38
CA ASP A 52 -8.22 -19.72 35.33
C ASP A 52 -9.46 -19.05 35.95
N ILE A 53 -9.57 -17.74 35.76
CA ILE A 53 -10.69 -16.91 36.19
C ILE A 53 -11.43 -16.43 34.94
N GLN A 54 -12.69 -16.83 34.80
CA GLN A 54 -13.54 -16.41 33.69
C GLN A 54 -14.73 -15.63 34.23
N SER A 55 -14.70 -14.30 34.09
CA SER A 55 -15.77 -13.42 34.54
C SER A 55 -16.63 -12.93 33.37
N SER A 56 -17.94 -13.01 33.54
CA SER A 56 -18.95 -12.54 32.58
C SER A 56 -19.56 -11.22 33.06
N PHE A 57 -19.75 -10.27 32.15
CA PHE A 57 -20.36 -8.97 32.45
C PHE A 57 -21.44 -8.61 31.42
N LYS A 58 -22.50 -7.93 31.87
CA LYS A 58 -23.62 -7.46 31.06
C LYS A 58 -23.90 -5.99 31.35
N LEU A 59 -24.22 -5.17 30.36
CA LEU A 59 -24.54 -3.75 30.58
C LEU A 59 -25.89 -3.57 31.32
N LYS A 60 -25.92 -2.71 32.35
CA LYS A 60 -27.14 -2.45 33.17
C LYS A 60 -28.21 -1.69 32.42
N LYS A 61 -27.83 -0.66 31.66
CA LYS A 61 -28.73 0.20 30.87
C LYS A 61 -28.01 0.69 29.61
N GLY A 62 -28.75 0.76 28.50
CA GLY A 62 -28.26 1.27 27.22
C GLY A 62 -27.83 0.19 26.23
N GLN A 63 -28.05 0.44 24.95
CA GLN A 63 -27.33 -0.25 23.88
C GLN A 63 -25.99 0.47 23.71
N VAL A 64 -24.87 -0.25 23.80
CA VAL A 64 -23.62 0.30 23.24
C VAL A 64 -23.82 0.29 21.74
N PHE A 65 -24.13 1.45 21.18
CA PHE A 65 -23.97 1.69 19.77
C PHE A 65 -22.48 1.67 19.49
N LEU A 66 -21.93 0.48 19.26
CA LEU A 66 -20.74 0.35 18.45
C LEU A 66 -21.18 0.89 17.09
N LYS A 67 -20.97 2.19 16.86
CA LYS A 67 -20.73 2.66 15.50
C LYS A 67 -19.46 1.94 15.09
N SER A 68 -19.60 0.70 14.64
CA SER A 68 -18.67 0.11 13.71
C SER A 68 -18.68 1.10 12.56
N ARG A 69 -17.73 2.05 12.60
CA ARG A 69 -17.13 2.47 11.36
C ARG A 69 -16.60 1.15 10.82
N VAL A 70 -17.37 0.52 9.93
CA VAL A 70 -16.83 -0.40 8.94
C VAL A 70 -15.56 0.30 8.53
N HIS A 71 -14.40 -0.23 8.95
CA HIS A 71 -13.11 0.43 8.74
C HIS A 71 -13.15 0.84 7.28
N SER A 72 -13.31 2.13 7.01
CA SER A 72 -13.70 2.55 5.67
C SER A 72 -12.59 2.02 4.78
N ARG A 73 -12.92 1.02 3.96
CA ARG A 73 -11.93 0.29 3.18
C ARG A 73 -11.58 1.19 2.02
N TYR A 74 -10.71 2.14 2.30
CA TYR A 74 -10.25 3.11 1.33
C TYR A 74 -9.40 2.36 0.31
N LYS A 75 -9.71 2.52 -0.98
CA LYS A 75 -9.01 1.80 -2.03
C LYS A 75 -7.54 2.22 -2.10
N ASP A 76 -7.30 3.50 -1.85
CA ASP A 76 -6.01 4.16 -1.95
C ASP A 76 -5.89 5.37 -0.99
N CYS A 77 -4.78 6.09 -1.08
CA CYS A 77 -4.52 7.28 -0.28
C CYS A 77 -5.38 8.50 -0.66
N ALA A 78 -5.85 8.58 -1.91
CA ALA A 78 -6.71 9.67 -2.37
C ALA A 78 -8.09 9.56 -1.72
N ASP A 79 -8.64 8.35 -1.63
CA ASP A 79 -9.87 8.05 -0.90
C ASP A 79 -9.75 8.40 0.58
N ILE A 80 -8.60 8.09 1.21
CA ILE A 80 -8.33 8.50 2.60
C ILE A 80 -8.34 10.03 2.72
N LYS A 81 -7.60 10.73 1.85
CA LYS A 81 -7.49 12.20 1.89
C LYS A 81 -8.84 12.88 1.67
N LYS A 82 -9.67 12.36 0.76
CA LYS A 82 -11.02 12.87 0.50
C LYS A 82 -11.93 12.80 1.72
N HIS A 83 -11.89 11.69 2.45
CA HIS A 83 -12.74 11.49 3.63
C HIS A 83 -12.12 12.04 4.92
N ARG A 84 -10.80 12.23 4.94
CA ARG A 84 -10.03 12.76 6.07
C ARG A 84 -9.05 13.82 5.56
N PRO A 85 -9.51 15.05 5.25
CA PRO A 85 -8.67 16.10 4.67
C PRO A 85 -7.45 16.47 5.52
N SER A 86 -7.56 16.34 6.84
CA SER A 86 -6.48 16.60 7.82
C SER A 86 -5.47 15.46 7.98
N SER A 87 -5.57 14.39 7.19
CA SER A 87 -4.59 13.29 7.19
C SER A 87 -3.20 13.82 6.88
N ARG A 88 -2.21 13.31 7.61
CA ARG A 88 -0.78 13.64 7.46
C ARG A 88 -0.05 12.52 6.73
N ASP A 89 1.15 12.80 6.26
CA ASP A 89 2.01 11.78 5.66
C ASP A 89 2.27 10.67 6.67
N GLY A 90 2.26 9.43 6.19
CA GLY A 90 2.46 8.29 7.06
C GLY A 90 2.02 6.98 6.44
N VAL A 91 2.06 5.93 7.25
CA VAL A 91 1.67 4.60 6.81
C VAL A 91 0.19 4.36 7.09
N TYR A 92 -0.51 3.89 6.07
CA TYR A 92 -1.93 3.59 6.09
C TYR A 92 -2.19 2.19 5.55
N THR A 93 -3.35 1.65 5.89
CA THR A 93 -3.87 0.43 5.28
C THR A 93 -4.89 0.80 4.21
N ILE A 94 -4.64 0.34 2.99
CA ILE A 94 -5.53 0.49 1.83
C ILE A 94 -6.07 -0.88 1.38
N TYR A 95 -7.11 -0.86 0.56
CA TYR A 95 -7.79 -2.06 0.06
C TYR A 95 -7.94 -2.00 -1.46
N PRO A 96 -6.87 -2.28 -2.24
CA PRO A 96 -6.88 -2.17 -3.69
C PRO A 96 -7.92 -3.06 -4.37
N ALA A 97 -8.20 -4.22 -3.78
CA ALA A 97 -9.14 -5.22 -4.26
C ALA A 97 -9.99 -5.80 -3.12
N PRO A 98 -11.21 -6.29 -3.39
CA PRO A 98 -12.04 -6.94 -2.38
C PRO A 98 -11.29 -8.06 -1.65
N GLY A 99 -11.31 -8.02 -0.31
CA GLY A 99 -10.68 -9.03 0.53
C GLY A 99 -9.14 -8.95 0.64
N THR A 100 -8.49 -8.03 -0.08
CA THR A 100 -7.03 -7.84 -0.01
C THR A 100 -6.69 -6.48 0.57
N ASN A 101 -5.83 -6.45 1.60
CA ASN A 101 -5.30 -5.21 2.15
C ASN A 101 -3.81 -5.05 1.82
N LYS A 102 -3.35 -3.79 1.81
CA LYS A 102 -1.94 -3.44 1.68
C LYS A 102 -1.61 -2.32 2.64
N THR A 103 -0.42 -2.39 3.22
CA THR A 103 0.15 -1.31 4.01
C THR A 103 1.02 -0.46 3.09
N VAL A 104 0.73 0.83 3.00
CA VAL A 104 1.36 1.78 2.08
C VAL A 104 1.73 3.05 2.79
N PHE A 105 2.75 3.74 2.28
CA PHE A 105 3.00 5.13 2.64
C PHE A 105 2.08 6.02 1.81
N CYS A 106 1.27 6.83 2.48
CA CYS A 106 0.52 7.89 1.85
C CYS A 106 1.24 9.21 2.04
N ASP A 107 1.55 9.86 0.93
CA ASP A 107 1.91 11.27 0.92
C ASP A 107 0.61 12.10 0.84
N MET A 108 0.34 12.83 1.89
CA MET A 108 -0.86 13.65 2.08
C MET A 108 -0.56 15.14 1.98
N THR A 109 0.67 15.53 1.61
CA THR A 109 1.13 16.92 1.62
C THR A 109 1.59 17.40 0.24
N THR A 110 2.35 16.62 -0.51
CA THR A 110 2.95 17.01 -1.79
C THR A 110 1.87 17.29 -2.83
N ASP A 111 1.89 18.46 -3.47
CA ASP A 111 0.97 18.88 -4.53
C ASP A 111 -0.53 18.58 -4.23
N GLY A 112 -0.94 18.78 -2.98
CA GLY A 112 -2.33 18.54 -2.53
C GLY A 112 -2.55 17.18 -1.86
N GLY A 113 -1.59 16.27 -1.93
CA GLY A 113 -1.61 14.97 -1.26
C GLY A 113 -2.56 13.94 -1.89
N GLY A 114 -2.81 12.85 -1.17
CA GLY A 114 -3.61 11.72 -1.67
C GLY A 114 -2.81 10.73 -2.49
N TRP A 115 -1.50 10.80 -2.36
CA TRP A 115 -0.51 10.09 -3.14
C TRP A 115 -0.23 8.71 -2.54
N THR A 116 -0.55 7.65 -3.29
CA THR A 116 -0.19 6.28 -2.88
C THR A 116 1.20 5.96 -3.38
N VAL A 117 2.15 5.81 -2.46
CA VAL A 117 3.51 5.40 -2.83
C VAL A 117 3.50 3.92 -3.19
N ILE A 118 3.96 3.57 -4.39
CA ILE A 118 4.00 2.17 -4.85
C ILE A 118 5.40 1.58 -4.80
N GLN A 119 6.42 2.43 -4.79
CA GLN A 119 7.82 2.07 -4.63
C GLN A 119 8.53 3.17 -3.85
N ARG A 120 9.40 2.77 -2.92
CA ARG A 120 10.30 3.70 -2.23
C ARG A 120 11.70 3.11 -2.07
N ARG A 121 12.71 3.89 -2.47
CA ARG A 121 14.13 3.67 -2.14
C ARG A 121 14.60 4.73 -1.14
N ILE A 122 15.57 4.41 -0.29
CA ILE A 122 16.17 5.35 0.68
C ILE A 122 17.67 5.10 0.81
N ASP A 123 18.04 3.95 1.37
CA ASP A 123 19.42 3.62 1.75
C ASP A 123 19.92 2.28 1.18
N GLY A 124 19.09 1.58 0.41
CA GLY A 124 19.46 0.32 -0.23
C GLY A 124 19.49 -0.91 0.69
N LYS A 125 19.01 -0.81 1.93
CA LYS A 125 18.97 -1.95 2.87
C LYS A 125 18.00 -3.05 2.44
N THR A 126 16.95 -2.70 1.71
CA THR A 126 16.03 -3.70 1.18
C THR A 126 16.57 -4.24 -0.14
N ASN A 127 16.71 -5.56 -0.23
CA ASN A 127 17.09 -6.20 -1.48
C ASN A 127 15.93 -6.13 -2.48
N PHE A 128 16.14 -5.48 -3.64
CA PHE A 128 15.21 -5.42 -4.77
C PHE A 128 15.54 -6.47 -5.85
N PHE A 129 16.66 -7.18 -5.76
CA PHE A 129 16.93 -8.32 -6.64
C PHE A 129 16.10 -9.52 -6.19
N ARG A 130 14.85 -9.57 -6.65
CA ARG A 130 13.80 -10.50 -6.22
C ARG A 130 13.17 -11.24 -7.40
N ASN A 131 12.52 -12.36 -7.08
CA ASN A 131 11.87 -13.22 -8.06
C ASN A 131 10.47 -12.69 -8.45
N TRP A 132 9.85 -13.31 -9.45
CA TRP A 132 8.51 -12.93 -9.95
C TRP A 132 7.46 -12.91 -8.85
N LYS A 133 7.46 -13.94 -7.99
CA LYS A 133 6.49 -14.10 -6.90
C LYS A 133 6.56 -12.97 -5.88
N ASP A 134 7.77 -12.54 -5.54
CA ASP A 134 8.02 -11.43 -4.63
C ASP A 134 7.55 -10.10 -5.24
N TYR A 135 7.85 -9.84 -6.51
CA TYR A 135 7.36 -8.64 -7.21
C TYR A 135 5.85 -8.64 -7.41
N LYS A 136 5.24 -9.80 -7.65
CA LYS A 136 3.79 -9.99 -7.70
C LYS A 136 3.13 -9.62 -6.38
N LYS A 137 3.63 -10.18 -5.26
CA LYS A 137 3.06 -9.99 -3.92
C LYS A 137 3.44 -8.64 -3.28
N GLY A 138 4.61 -8.11 -3.59
CA GLY A 138 5.22 -6.99 -2.88
C GLY A 138 6.11 -7.43 -1.71
N PHE A 139 7.06 -6.56 -1.36
CA PHE A 139 8.08 -6.82 -0.33
C PHE A 139 8.58 -5.51 0.28
N GLY A 140 9.26 -5.60 1.43
CA GLY A 140 9.80 -4.45 2.17
C GLY A 140 8.81 -3.88 3.18
N HIS A 141 9.09 -2.67 3.65
CA HIS A 141 8.33 -2.00 4.71
C HIS A 141 7.88 -0.60 4.27
N ALA A 142 6.58 -0.33 4.40
CA ALA A 142 5.98 0.94 3.97
C ALA A 142 6.59 2.18 4.67
N GLU A 143 7.10 2.01 5.89
CA GLU A 143 7.79 3.08 6.63
C GLU A 143 9.16 3.44 6.02
N HIS A 144 9.74 2.54 5.21
CA HIS A 144 11.09 2.67 4.69
C HIS A 144 11.15 2.32 3.20
N GLU A 145 11.83 1.25 2.80
CA GLU A 145 11.95 0.80 1.42
C GLU A 145 11.02 -0.38 1.13
N TYR A 146 10.29 -0.30 0.02
CA TYR A 146 9.37 -1.35 -0.38
C TYR A 146 8.95 -1.28 -1.85
N TRP A 147 8.36 -2.38 -2.29
CA TRP A 147 7.57 -2.52 -3.51
C TRP A 147 6.17 -2.99 -3.14
N LEU A 148 5.14 -2.26 -3.56
CA LEU A 148 3.74 -2.55 -3.19
C LEU A 148 3.25 -3.94 -3.66
N GLY A 149 3.75 -4.38 -4.81
CA GLY A 149 3.35 -5.61 -5.46
C GLY A 149 2.55 -5.37 -6.74
N ASN A 150 2.89 -6.08 -7.81
CA ASN A 150 2.31 -5.87 -9.13
C ASN A 150 0.81 -6.16 -9.17
N ASP A 151 0.33 -7.14 -8.38
CA ASP A 151 -1.11 -7.41 -8.27
C ASP A 151 -1.86 -6.19 -7.70
N ALA A 152 -1.32 -5.57 -6.66
CA ALA A 152 -1.95 -4.39 -6.07
C ALA A 152 -1.85 -3.16 -6.99
N ILE A 153 -0.73 -2.97 -7.68
CA ILE A 153 -0.56 -1.87 -8.64
C ILE A 153 -1.51 -2.04 -9.83
N HIS A 154 -1.70 -3.26 -10.32
CA HIS A 154 -2.70 -3.57 -11.34
C HIS A 154 -4.11 -3.19 -10.85
N GLU A 155 -4.50 -3.65 -9.65
CA GLU A 155 -5.83 -3.37 -9.09
C GLU A 155 -6.09 -1.88 -8.84
N LEU A 156 -5.06 -1.12 -8.49
CA LEU A 156 -5.13 0.35 -8.38
C LEU A 156 -5.32 1.00 -9.76
N THR A 157 -4.63 0.50 -10.79
CA THR A 157 -4.57 1.18 -12.10
C THR A 157 -5.60 0.70 -13.12
N LYS A 158 -6.25 -0.46 -12.91
CA LYS A 158 -7.05 -1.13 -13.93
C LYS A 158 -8.32 -0.39 -14.36
N ASP A 159 -8.98 0.28 -13.41
CA ASP A 159 -10.34 0.80 -13.63
C ASP A 159 -10.33 2.23 -14.16
N LYS A 160 -9.28 3.01 -13.86
CA LYS A 160 -9.24 4.46 -14.12
C LYS A 160 -7.84 4.94 -14.43
N LYS A 161 -7.78 5.97 -15.27
CA LYS A 161 -6.54 6.67 -15.62
C LYS A 161 -5.86 7.20 -14.35
N GLN A 162 -4.65 6.70 -14.08
CA GLN A 162 -3.80 7.12 -12.96
C GLN A 162 -2.72 8.07 -13.45
N THR A 163 -2.40 9.09 -12.67
CA THR A 163 -1.17 9.88 -12.89
C THR A 163 -0.01 9.19 -12.18
N LEU A 164 1.16 9.11 -12.82
CA LEU A 164 2.40 8.68 -12.15
C LEU A 164 3.22 9.89 -11.81
N ARG A 165 3.69 9.99 -10.57
CA ARG A 165 4.74 10.93 -10.18
C ARG A 165 5.98 10.15 -9.75
N ILE A 166 7.14 10.61 -10.19
CA ILE A 166 8.44 10.07 -9.81
C ILE A 166 9.24 11.18 -9.16
N ASP A 167 9.50 11.06 -7.85
CA ASP A 167 10.40 11.96 -7.13
C ASP A 167 11.81 11.35 -7.07
N LEU A 168 12.80 12.20 -7.32
CA LEU A 168 14.21 11.84 -7.39
C LEU A 168 15.02 12.80 -6.51
N VAL A 169 15.94 12.24 -5.73
CA VAL A 169 16.86 13.03 -4.89
C VAL A 169 18.30 12.66 -5.23
N LYS A 170 19.13 13.67 -5.53
CA LYS A 170 20.58 13.50 -5.70
C LYS A 170 21.28 13.37 -4.34
N PHE A 171 22.50 12.82 -4.31
CA PHE A 171 23.35 12.85 -3.12
C PHE A 171 23.64 14.27 -2.61
N SER A 172 23.66 15.26 -3.52
CA SER A 172 23.74 16.68 -3.20
C SER A 172 22.46 17.26 -2.56
N LYS A 173 21.44 16.42 -2.30
CA LYS A 173 20.10 16.76 -1.77
C LYS A 173 19.21 17.56 -2.73
N GLU A 174 19.65 17.80 -3.97
CA GLU A 174 18.80 18.39 -4.99
C GLU A 174 17.64 17.45 -5.33
N LYS A 175 16.42 17.99 -5.32
CA LYS A 175 15.18 17.27 -5.63
C LYS A 175 14.69 17.63 -7.03
N ALA A 176 14.23 16.64 -7.77
CA ALA A 176 13.54 16.80 -9.03
C ALA A 176 12.39 15.80 -9.10
N HIS A 177 11.37 16.10 -9.90
CA HIS A 177 10.27 15.19 -10.14
C HIS A 177 9.89 15.11 -11.61
N ALA A 178 9.30 13.99 -12.00
CA ALA A 178 8.68 13.76 -13.29
C ALA A 178 7.26 13.25 -13.13
N ILE A 179 6.38 13.61 -14.05
CA ILE A 179 4.98 13.21 -14.07
C ILE A 179 4.65 12.55 -15.41
N TYR A 180 3.92 11.44 -15.37
CA TYR A 180 3.25 10.86 -16.54
C TYR A 180 1.75 11.05 -16.40
N SER A 181 1.12 11.58 -17.45
CA SER A 181 -0.31 11.88 -17.45
C SER A 181 -1.22 10.65 -17.39
N SER A 182 -0.71 9.47 -17.74
CA SER A 182 -1.34 8.17 -17.48
C SER A 182 -0.32 7.12 -17.07
N PHE A 183 -0.76 6.19 -16.23
CA PHE A 183 -0.03 5.02 -15.80
C PHE A 183 -0.98 3.84 -15.62
N PHE A 184 -0.64 2.74 -16.26
CA PHE A 184 -1.40 1.51 -16.21
C PHE A 184 -0.46 0.32 -16.20
N VAL A 185 -0.76 -0.64 -15.34
CA VAL A 185 -0.06 -1.92 -15.27
C VAL A 185 -1.06 -3.01 -15.58
N GLY A 186 -0.76 -3.85 -16.58
CA GLY A 186 -1.58 -5.00 -16.95
C GLY A 186 -1.69 -6.03 -15.83
N ASN A 187 -2.56 -7.03 -16.01
CA ASN A 187 -2.63 -8.17 -15.09
C ASN A 187 -1.46 -9.15 -15.31
N GLU A 188 -1.39 -10.21 -14.51
CA GLU A 188 -0.34 -11.24 -14.64
C GLU A 188 -0.35 -11.96 -16.00
N ALA A 189 -1.54 -12.20 -16.57
CA ALA A 189 -1.67 -12.84 -17.89
C ALA A 189 -1.02 -12.00 -19.01
N SER A 190 -1.06 -10.68 -18.87
CA SER A 190 -0.35 -9.71 -19.72
C SER A 190 1.03 -9.33 -19.19
N LYS A 191 1.59 -10.15 -18.28
CA LYS A 191 2.94 -9.97 -17.69
C LYS A 191 3.17 -8.58 -17.12
N TYR A 192 2.12 -8.00 -16.50
CA TYR A 192 2.16 -6.67 -15.90
C TYR A 192 2.66 -5.58 -16.87
N ARG A 193 2.28 -5.66 -18.15
CA ARG A 193 2.69 -4.70 -19.19
C ARG A 193 2.47 -3.25 -18.74
N LEU A 194 3.52 -2.45 -18.82
CA LEU A 194 3.47 -1.03 -18.48
C LEU A 194 2.90 -0.21 -19.64
N THR A 195 2.01 0.72 -19.36
CA THR A 195 1.54 1.74 -20.31
C THR A 195 1.63 3.12 -19.66
N LEU A 196 2.33 4.04 -20.33
CA LEU A 196 2.56 5.41 -19.87
C LEU A 196 1.96 6.43 -20.82
N GLY A 197 1.53 7.56 -20.26
CA GLY A 197 1.09 8.75 -20.99
C GLY A 197 2.21 9.73 -21.27
N SER A 198 1.83 10.98 -21.54
CA SER A 198 2.76 12.08 -21.79
C SER A 198 3.64 12.36 -20.57
N PHE A 199 4.93 12.53 -20.81
CA PHE A 199 5.93 12.88 -19.81
C PHE A 199 6.01 14.39 -19.59
N ASN A 200 6.22 14.80 -18.33
CA ASN A 200 6.59 16.15 -17.95
C ASN A 200 7.64 16.08 -16.81
N GLY A 201 8.86 16.52 -17.09
CA GLY A 201 9.99 16.48 -16.15
C GLY A 201 10.41 17.87 -15.69
N THR A 202 10.79 17.99 -14.42
CA THR A 202 11.42 19.21 -13.89
C THR A 202 12.94 19.11 -13.97
N LYS A 203 13.63 20.25 -13.82
CA LYS A 203 15.10 20.31 -13.72
C LYS A 203 15.85 19.63 -14.88
N GLY A 204 15.26 19.65 -16.08
CA GLY A 204 15.85 19.05 -17.27
C GLY A 204 15.89 17.51 -17.25
N LEU A 205 15.07 16.86 -16.42
CA LEU A 205 14.92 15.40 -16.46
C LEU A 205 14.40 14.96 -17.84
N GLY A 206 15.09 13.99 -18.45
CA GLY A 206 14.66 13.35 -19.69
C GLY A 206 13.72 12.17 -19.45
N ASP A 207 12.92 11.82 -20.47
CA ASP A 207 11.98 10.71 -20.43
C ASP A 207 12.68 9.35 -20.60
N SER A 208 13.33 8.89 -19.53
CA SER A 208 14.03 7.60 -19.54
C SER A 208 13.08 6.41 -19.45
N LEU A 209 12.00 6.50 -18.67
CA LEU A 209 11.08 5.38 -18.46
C LEU A 209 10.15 5.19 -19.66
N GLY A 210 9.63 6.27 -20.24
CA GLY A 210 8.81 6.23 -21.45
C GLY A 210 9.57 5.64 -22.64
N THR A 211 10.81 6.11 -22.87
CA THR A 211 11.64 5.64 -23.99
C THR A 211 12.04 4.16 -23.86
N SER A 212 12.26 3.68 -22.64
CA SER A 212 12.85 2.37 -22.39
C SER A 212 11.85 1.25 -22.07
N SER A 213 10.72 1.61 -21.47
CA SER A 213 9.86 0.65 -20.75
C SER A 213 8.38 0.80 -21.10
N ASN A 214 7.97 1.88 -21.77
CA ASN A 214 6.58 2.01 -22.19
C ASN A 214 6.22 0.85 -23.13
N THR A 215 5.06 0.25 -22.90
CA THR A 215 4.53 -0.91 -23.64
C THR A 215 5.30 -2.22 -23.48
N MET A 216 6.33 -2.26 -22.63
CA MET A 216 7.12 -3.47 -22.35
C MET A 216 6.47 -4.30 -21.24
N TYR A 217 6.76 -5.61 -21.26
CA TYR A 217 6.39 -6.52 -20.19
C TYR A 217 7.34 -6.39 -19.00
N PHE A 218 6.84 -6.75 -17.82
CA PHE A 218 7.66 -6.85 -16.64
C PHE A 218 8.55 -8.10 -16.71
N SER A 219 9.79 -8.00 -16.27
CA SER A 219 10.75 -9.11 -16.24
C SER A 219 11.43 -9.19 -14.89
N THR A 220 11.69 -10.42 -14.44
CA THR A 220 12.50 -10.72 -13.25
C THR A 220 13.57 -11.74 -13.61
N THR A 221 14.49 -12.00 -12.68
CA THR A 221 15.64 -12.90 -12.89
C THR A 221 15.24 -14.33 -13.20
N ASP A 222 14.05 -14.73 -12.76
CA ASP A 222 13.43 -16.04 -12.92
C ASP A 222 12.31 -16.06 -13.97
N ASN A 223 11.96 -14.91 -14.57
CA ASN A 223 10.88 -14.80 -15.54
C ASN A 223 11.18 -13.68 -16.56
N ASP A 224 11.85 -14.07 -17.64
CA ASP A 224 12.28 -13.17 -18.71
C ASP A 224 11.15 -12.96 -19.73
N ASN A 225 10.64 -11.73 -19.81
CA ASN A 225 9.65 -11.30 -20.78
C ASN A 225 10.13 -10.09 -21.59
N ASP A 226 11.43 -9.78 -21.56
CA ASP A 226 11.97 -8.64 -22.30
C ASP A 226 12.31 -9.01 -23.76
N LYS A 227 12.79 -8.03 -24.52
CA LYS A 227 13.11 -8.18 -25.95
C LYS A 227 14.61 -8.38 -26.20
N ASP A 228 15.44 -8.44 -25.16
CA ASP A 228 16.86 -8.72 -25.32
C ASP A 228 17.04 -10.21 -25.64
N LYS A 229 17.97 -10.52 -26.55
CA LYS A 229 18.30 -11.91 -26.92
C LYS A 229 19.15 -12.59 -25.84
N ARG A 230 19.71 -11.82 -24.91
CA ARG A 230 20.44 -12.32 -23.75
C ARG A 230 19.45 -12.62 -22.63
N ASN A 231 19.27 -13.92 -22.37
CA ASN A 231 18.45 -14.43 -21.28
C ASN A 231 18.81 -13.71 -19.96
N CYS A 232 17.82 -13.15 -19.26
CA CYS A 232 17.97 -12.38 -18.02
C CYS A 232 18.52 -13.15 -16.80
N ARG A 233 18.94 -14.40 -16.99
CA ARG A 233 19.55 -15.24 -15.97
C ARG A 233 20.92 -14.71 -15.57
N GLY A 234 20.96 -13.98 -14.45
CA GLY A 234 22.20 -13.64 -13.74
C GLY A 234 22.76 -12.23 -13.95
N LEU A 235 22.02 -11.34 -14.64
CA LEU A 235 22.43 -9.94 -14.80
C LEU A 235 21.68 -9.02 -13.83
N GLN A 236 22.43 -8.24 -13.04
CA GLN A 236 21.92 -7.14 -12.20
C GLN A 236 21.20 -6.03 -12.99
N ASN A 237 21.27 -6.08 -14.32
CA ASN A 237 20.79 -5.05 -15.26
C ASN A 237 19.53 -5.45 -16.04
N CYS A 238 18.82 -6.52 -15.65
CA CYS A 238 17.47 -6.71 -16.16
C CYS A 238 16.61 -5.55 -15.66
N ARG A 239 16.10 -4.75 -16.60
CA ARG A 239 15.33 -3.54 -16.34
C ARG A 239 14.18 -3.86 -15.39
N MET A 240 14.41 -3.63 -14.10
CA MET A 240 13.34 -3.44 -13.14
C MET A 240 12.63 -2.17 -13.59
N VAL A 241 11.45 -2.33 -14.16
CA VAL A 241 10.53 -1.22 -14.34
C VAL A 241 9.99 -0.83 -12.98
#